data_AF-A0AAV9NUR6-F1
#
_entry.id   AF-A0AAV9NUR6-F1
#
_cell.length_a   1.000
_cell.length_b   1.000
_cell.length_c   1.000
_cell.angle_alpha   90.00
_cell.angle_beta   90.00
_cell.angle_gamma   90.00
#
_symmetry.space_group_name_H-M   'P 1'
#
loop_
_entity.id
_entity.type
_entity.pdbx_description
1 polymer ?
#
loop_
_entity_poly.entity_id
_entity_poly.type
_entity_poly.pdbx_seq_one_letter_code
_entity_poly.pdbx_strand_id
1 'polypeptide(L)'
;MEIEQLSACASDGQHFTTTIRTSTRRNNSPVLSKFTPMVYSMLAVDPTAAFDNFIVWVNRIMNQHSNGTATHSDVVLVAHNGMCHDHVILFRAMMMWGITPPLWRLSDSLPIFKLVVRPNPNQSSTLSQLAHEYVPWFVHVQHDALSDSNALRHVVMSAVPNWRLACYSFSSSFEYFSKSVGFNTYRVRPSLPFPDSP
;
A
#
# COMPACT_ATOMS: atom_id res chain seq x y z
N MET A 1 11.76 -2.17 10.30
CA MET A 1 11.17 -0.87 9.91
C MET A 1 9.70 -1.01 10.22
N GLU A 2 9.15 -0.13 11.05
CA GLU A 2 7.75 -0.16 11.46
C GLU A 2 6.93 0.75 10.55
N ILE A 3 5.66 0.40 10.34
CA ILE A 3 4.71 1.18 9.54
C ILE A 3 3.94 2.05 10.53
N GLU A 4 3.91 3.36 10.32
CA GLU A 4 3.15 4.31 11.16
C GLU A 4 1.73 4.56 10.61
N GLN A 5 1.56 4.45 9.29
CA GLN A 5 0.31 4.68 8.60
C GLN A 5 0.15 3.64 7.50
N LEU A 6 -1.01 2.99 7.45
CA LEU A 6 -1.37 2.07 6.38
C LEU A 6 -2.62 2.60 5.71
N SER A 7 -2.59 2.77 4.39
CA SER A 7 -3.75 3.24 3.62
C SER A 7 -3.78 2.60 2.25
N ALA A 8 -4.99 2.41 1.73
CA ALA A 8 -5.23 1.85 0.41
C ALA A 8 -6.54 2.42 -0.16
N CYS A 9 -6.62 2.48 -1.48
CA CYS A 9 -7.80 2.94 -2.20
C CYS A 9 -8.21 1.91 -3.25
N ALA A 10 -9.49 1.57 -3.28
CA ALA A 10 -10.10 0.75 -4.31
C ALA A 10 -10.42 1.61 -5.55
N SER A 11 -10.59 0.95 -6.70
CA SER A 11 -10.81 1.66 -7.97
C SER A 11 -12.09 2.50 -8.00
N ASP A 12 -13.10 2.14 -7.21
CA ASP A 12 -14.36 2.87 -7.04
C ASP A 12 -14.27 4.06 -6.06
N GLY A 13 -13.11 4.26 -5.40
CA GLY A 13 -12.88 5.37 -4.47
C GLY A 13 -13.14 5.01 -3.00
N GLN A 14 -13.60 3.79 -2.69
CA GLN A 14 -13.58 3.32 -1.31
C GLN A 14 -12.14 3.25 -0.81
N HIS A 15 -11.90 3.65 0.44
CA HIS A 15 -10.56 3.65 1.00
C HIS A 15 -10.51 3.01 2.38
N PHE A 16 -9.31 2.57 2.75
CA PHE A 16 -8.93 2.15 4.08
C PHE A 16 -7.80 3.05 4.55
N THR A 17 -7.84 3.47 5.81
CA THR A 17 -6.75 4.18 6.45
C THR A 17 -6.71 3.81 7.92
N THR A 18 -5.50 3.61 8.45
CA THR A 18 -5.29 3.40 9.88
C THR A 18 -3.92 3.93 10.28
N THR A 19 -3.83 4.41 11.52
CA THR A 19 -2.57 4.74 12.18
C THR A 19 -2.15 3.54 13.01
N ILE A 20 -0.89 3.12 12.88
CA ILE A 20 -0.38 1.91 13.51
C ILE A 20 0.59 2.28 14.62
N ARG A 21 0.43 1.66 15.79
CA ARG A 21 1.32 1.86 16.93
C ARG A 21 2.74 1.40 16.59
N THR A 22 3.71 2.23 16.92
CA THR A 22 5.13 2.00 16.69
C THR A 22 5.90 2.13 18.00
N SER A 23 7.01 1.41 18.12
CA SER A 23 7.92 1.51 19.26
C SER A 23 8.65 2.85 19.28
N THR A 24 8.96 3.40 18.10
CA THR A 24 9.56 4.73 17.95
C THR A 24 8.83 5.52 16.87
N ARG A 25 8.28 6.69 17.23
CA ARG A 25 7.67 7.61 16.27
C ARG A 25 8.74 8.26 15.40
N ARG A 26 8.66 8.03 14.10
CA ARG A 26 9.46 8.67 13.05
C ARG A 26 8.81 9.95 12.54
N ASN A 27 7.47 10.06 12.61
CA ASN A 27 6.72 11.24 12.19
C ASN A 27 6.97 11.63 10.72
N ASN A 28 7.06 10.63 9.84
CA ASN A 28 7.32 10.88 8.42
C ASN A 28 6.10 11.50 7.71
N SER A 29 4.89 11.21 8.19
CA SER A 29 3.68 11.82 7.64
C SER A 29 3.51 13.26 8.14
N PRO A 30 3.30 14.23 7.23
CA PRO A 30 3.07 15.63 7.61
C PRO A 30 1.75 15.83 8.35
N VAL A 31 0.82 14.87 8.29
CA VAL A 31 -0.42 14.88 9.06
C VAL A 31 -0.16 14.33 10.45
N LEU A 32 0.44 13.15 10.55
CA LEU A 32 0.69 12.50 11.85
C LEU A 32 1.72 13.26 12.70
N SER A 33 2.66 13.97 12.09
CA SER A 33 3.66 14.78 12.79
C SER A 33 3.05 15.92 13.60
N LYS A 34 1.82 16.35 13.25
CA LYS A 34 1.07 17.37 13.99
C LYS A 34 0.39 16.83 15.25
N PHE A 35 0.26 15.50 15.38
CA PHE A 35 -0.37 14.90 16.54
C PHE A 35 0.58 14.83 17.72
N THR A 36 0.12 15.34 18.86
CA THR A 36 0.80 15.15 20.15
C THR A 36 0.94 13.65 20.45
N PRO A 37 1.92 13.24 21.27
CA PRO A 37 2.07 11.84 21.65
C PRO A 37 0.78 11.22 22.20
N MET A 38 0.02 11.98 22.99
CA MET A 38 -1.26 11.54 23.55
C MET A 38 -2.31 11.28 22.47
N VAL A 39 -2.49 12.22 21.53
CA VAL A 39 -3.44 12.06 20.41
C VAL A 39 -3.05 10.88 19.53
N TYR A 40 -1.76 10.74 19.23
CA TYR A 40 -1.26 9.59 18.47
C TYR A 40 -1.57 8.27 19.17
N SER A 41 -1.26 8.13 20.46
CA SER A 41 -1.49 6.90 21.21
C SER A 41 -2.97 6.51 21.31
N MET A 42 -3.88 7.49 21.31
CA MET A 42 -5.33 7.26 21.28
C MET A 42 -5.83 6.77 19.91
N LEU A 43 -5.22 7.24 18.82
CA LEU A 43 -5.61 6.89 17.45
C LEU A 43 -4.90 5.63 16.92
N ALA A 44 -3.70 5.34 17.43
CA ALA A 44 -2.85 4.29 16.93
C ALA A 44 -3.34 2.90 17.36
N VAL A 45 -3.65 2.08 16.36
CA VAL A 45 -4.11 0.70 16.51
C VAL A 45 -2.92 -0.24 16.64
N ASP A 46 -3.11 -1.35 17.35
CA ASP A 46 -2.15 -2.45 17.35
C ASP A 46 -1.86 -2.94 15.91
N PRO A 47 -0.60 -3.21 15.51
CA PRO A 47 -0.22 -3.65 14.18
C PRO A 47 -0.91 -4.93 13.73
N THR A 48 -1.05 -5.93 14.60
CA THR A 48 -1.73 -7.19 14.24
C THR A 48 -3.18 -6.89 13.87
N ALA A 49 -3.90 -6.14 14.72
CA ALA A 49 -5.26 -5.70 14.43
C ALA A 49 -5.35 -4.81 13.18
N ALA A 50 -4.38 -3.93 12.94
CA ALA A 50 -4.34 -3.07 11.76
C ALA A 50 -4.19 -3.86 10.46
N PHE A 51 -3.30 -4.86 10.44
CA PHE A 51 -3.12 -5.73 9.28
C PHE A 51 -4.33 -6.65 9.05
N ASP A 52 -4.91 -7.23 10.10
CA ASP A 52 -6.12 -8.04 9.99
C ASP A 52 -7.29 -7.22 9.43
N ASN A 53 -7.51 -6.02 9.97
CA ASN A 53 -8.55 -5.11 9.48
C ASN A 53 -8.32 -4.71 8.02
N PHE A 54 -7.06 -4.51 7.62
CA PHE A 54 -6.73 -4.23 6.23
C PHE A 54 -7.08 -5.41 5.30
N ILE A 55 -6.71 -6.63 5.69
CA ILE A 55 -7.03 -7.85 4.92
C ILE A 55 -8.55 -8.04 4.81
N VAL A 56 -9.27 -7.88 5.93
CA VAL A 56 -10.75 -7.95 5.96
C VAL A 56 -11.36 -6.91 5.04
N TRP A 57 -10.84 -5.67 5.05
CA TRP A 57 -11.31 -4.62 4.16
C TRP A 57 -11.10 -4.99 2.69
N VAL A 58 -9.91 -5.47 2.30
CA VAL A 58 -9.65 -5.90 0.91
C VAL A 58 -10.59 -7.04 0.49
N ASN A 59 -10.79 -8.03 1.35
CA ASN A 59 -11.70 -9.15 1.07
C ASN A 59 -13.15 -8.69 0.90
N ARG A 60 -13.59 -7.69 1.68
CA ARG A 60 -14.92 -7.07 1.51
C ARG A 60 -15.06 -6.42 0.15
N ILE A 61 -14.07 -5.63 -0.28
CA ILE A 61 -14.07 -4.97 -1.59
C ILE A 61 -14.09 -6.02 -2.71
N MET A 62 -13.24 -7.03 -2.62
CA MET A 62 -13.17 -8.15 -3.57
C MET A 62 -14.54 -8.85 -3.73
N ASN A 63 -15.20 -9.17 -2.62
CA ASN A 63 -16.51 -9.83 -2.64
C ASN A 63 -17.61 -8.93 -3.22
N GLN A 64 -17.58 -7.63 -2.92
CA GLN A 64 -18.54 -6.66 -3.45
C GLN A 64 -18.41 -6.49 -4.97
N HIS A 65 -17.19 -6.40 -5.52
CA HIS A 65 -17.00 -6.20 -6.96
C HIS A 65 -17.23 -7.45 -7.80
N SER A 66 -17.18 -8.63 -7.20
CA SER A 66 -17.32 -9.92 -7.90
C SER A 66 -18.61 -10.66 -7.60
N ASN A 67 -19.52 -10.10 -6.80
CA ASN A 67 -20.66 -10.83 -6.24
C ASN A 67 -20.24 -12.15 -5.55
N GLY A 68 -19.06 -12.15 -4.92
CA GLY A 68 -18.53 -13.29 -4.16
C GLY A 68 -17.82 -14.38 -4.97
N THR A 69 -17.57 -14.18 -6.27
CA THR A 69 -16.89 -15.19 -7.10
C THR A 69 -15.38 -15.01 -7.21
N ALA A 70 -14.84 -13.86 -6.79
CA ALA A 70 -13.41 -13.59 -6.87
C ALA A 70 -12.63 -14.29 -5.76
N THR A 71 -11.39 -14.61 -6.08
CA THR A 71 -10.40 -15.22 -5.21
C THR A 71 -9.28 -14.23 -4.89
N HIS A 72 -8.42 -14.57 -3.93
CA HIS A 72 -7.29 -13.72 -3.56
C HIS A 72 -6.36 -13.42 -4.75
N SER A 73 -6.25 -14.33 -5.72
CA SER A 73 -5.44 -14.12 -6.93
C SER A 73 -6.06 -13.12 -7.92
N ASP A 74 -7.32 -12.73 -7.75
CA ASP A 74 -7.97 -11.71 -8.57
C ASP A 74 -7.73 -10.29 -8.03
N VAL A 75 -7.24 -10.18 -6.80
CA VAL A 75 -6.83 -8.90 -6.21
C VAL A 75 -5.46 -8.51 -6.75
N VAL A 76 -5.35 -7.30 -7.31
CA VAL A 76 -4.07 -6.68 -7.68
C VAL A 76 -3.80 -5.49 -6.76
N LEU A 77 -2.84 -5.62 -5.86
CA LEU A 77 -2.34 -4.52 -5.04
C LEU A 77 -1.32 -3.73 -5.85
N VAL A 78 -1.59 -2.44 -6.03
CA VAL A 78 -0.75 -1.53 -6.82
C VAL A 78 -0.07 -0.55 -5.88
N ALA A 79 1.26 -0.43 -6.01
CA ALA A 79 2.03 0.61 -5.34
C ALA A 79 2.98 1.32 -6.31
N HIS A 80 3.55 2.43 -5.87
CA HIS A 80 4.49 3.20 -6.65
C HIS A 80 5.90 2.92 -6.15
N ASN A 81 6.75 2.26 -6.95
CA ASN A 81 7.99 1.64 -6.47
C ASN A 81 7.72 0.48 -5.49
N GLY A 82 6.57 -0.19 -5.65
CA GLY A 82 6.07 -1.21 -4.74
C GLY A 82 7.00 -2.41 -4.60
N MET A 83 7.59 -2.86 -5.72
CA MET A 83 8.40 -4.08 -5.74
C MET A 83 9.74 -3.91 -5.03
N CYS A 84 10.20 -2.67 -4.87
CA CYS A 84 11.45 -2.33 -4.18
C CYS A 84 11.22 -1.72 -2.78
N HIS A 85 10.01 -1.26 -2.49
CA HIS A 85 9.73 -0.50 -1.26
C HIS A 85 8.42 -0.92 -0.59
N ASP A 86 7.26 -0.40 -1.03
CA ASP A 86 6.02 -0.48 -0.25
C ASP A 86 5.54 -1.91 -0.02
N HIS A 87 5.54 -2.76 -1.05
CA HIS A 87 5.14 -4.16 -0.88
C HIS A 87 6.12 -4.91 0.03
N VAL A 88 7.42 -4.65 -0.13
CA VAL A 88 8.46 -5.26 0.71
C VAL A 88 8.26 -4.86 2.17
N ILE A 89 8.04 -3.59 2.45
CA ILE A 89 7.83 -3.10 3.82
C ILE A 89 6.53 -3.67 4.41
N LEU A 90 5.43 -3.64 3.65
CA LEU A 90 4.12 -4.13 4.08
C LEU A 90 4.18 -5.60 4.49
N PHE A 91 4.62 -6.48 3.59
CA PHE A 91 4.60 -7.92 3.86
C PHE A 91 5.66 -8.33 4.88
N ARG A 92 6.81 -7.66 4.91
CA ARG A 92 7.79 -7.87 5.98
C ARG A 92 7.20 -7.52 7.34
N ALA A 93 6.47 -6.40 7.45
CA ALA A 93 5.82 -6.00 8.68
C ALA A 93 4.73 -7.00 9.09
N MET A 94 3.86 -7.43 8.17
CA MET A 94 2.87 -8.48 8.42
C MET A 94 3.51 -9.73 9.02
N MET A 95 4.55 -10.27 8.37
CA MET A 95 5.25 -11.48 8.85
C MET A 95 5.97 -11.29 10.20
N MET A 96 6.48 -10.08 10.47
CA MET A 96 7.07 -9.75 11.77
C MET A 96 6.03 -9.78 12.91
N TRP A 97 4.78 -9.43 12.60
CA TRP A 97 3.65 -9.39 13.53
C TRP A 97 2.80 -10.67 13.51
N GLY A 98 3.33 -11.75 12.97
CA GLY A 98 2.66 -13.06 12.96
C GLY A 98 1.55 -13.20 11.92
N ILE A 99 1.38 -12.22 11.03
CA ILE A 99 0.35 -12.23 9.99
C ILE A 99 0.91 -12.89 8.72
N THR A 100 0.21 -13.92 8.25
CA THR A 100 0.51 -14.56 6.97
C THR A 100 0.07 -13.63 5.83
N PRO A 101 0.99 -13.23 4.93
CA PRO A 101 0.64 -12.43 3.77
C PRO A 101 -0.45 -13.09 2.90
N PRO A 102 -1.49 -12.34 2.48
CA PRO A 102 -2.45 -12.83 1.52
C PRO A 102 -1.83 -13.09 0.14
N LEU A 103 -2.38 -14.05 -0.60
CA LEU A 103 -1.92 -14.43 -1.94
C LEU A 103 -2.40 -13.48 -3.05
N TRP A 104 -2.36 -12.17 -2.79
CA TRP A 104 -2.71 -11.15 -3.76
C TRP A 104 -1.65 -11.04 -4.87
N ARG A 105 -2.04 -10.51 -6.02
CA ARG A 105 -1.10 -10.11 -7.05
C ARG A 105 -0.54 -8.74 -6.73
N LEU A 106 0.71 -8.50 -7.11
CA LEU A 106 1.44 -7.28 -6.81
C LEU A 106 1.88 -6.61 -8.09
N SER A 107 1.53 -5.34 -8.25
CA SER A 107 1.90 -4.54 -9.42
C SER A 107 2.67 -3.28 -9.02
N ASP A 108 3.72 -2.98 -9.76
CA ASP A 108 4.42 -1.70 -9.66
C ASP A 108 3.94 -0.75 -10.74
N SER A 109 3.51 0.43 -10.35
CA SER A 109 3.08 1.45 -11.31
C SER A 109 4.23 2.07 -12.11
N LEU A 110 5.48 2.03 -11.61
CA LEU A 110 6.62 2.64 -12.30
C LEU A 110 6.87 2.07 -13.71
N PRO A 111 6.97 0.75 -13.90
CA PRO A 111 7.06 0.15 -15.24
C PRO A 111 5.86 0.48 -16.13
N ILE A 112 4.64 0.54 -15.56
CA ILE A 112 3.43 0.88 -16.31
C ILE A 112 3.58 2.29 -16.90
N PHE A 113 3.96 3.27 -16.09
CA PHE A 113 4.17 4.64 -16.59
C PHE A 113 5.28 4.69 -17.64
N LYS A 114 6.43 4.07 -17.38
CA LYS A 114 7.56 4.11 -18.32
C LYS A 114 7.28 3.45 -19.67
N LEU A 115 6.55 2.34 -19.68
CA LEU A 115 6.38 1.51 -20.88
C LEU A 115 5.06 1.73 -21.60
N VAL A 116 3.99 2.02 -20.87
CA VAL A 116 2.63 2.21 -21.41
C VAL A 116 2.37 3.68 -21.69
N VAL A 117 2.58 4.56 -20.71
CA VAL A 117 2.34 6.01 -20.88
C VAL A 117 3.45 6.66 -21.70
N ARG A 118 4.69 6.17 -21.54
CA ARG A 118 5.89 6.66 -22.26
C ARG A 118 6.09 8.17 -22.10
N PRO A 119 6.21 8.67 -20.84
CA PRO A 119 6.49 10.07 -20.58
C PRO A 119 7.83 10.51 -21.18
N ASN A 120 8.05 11.82 -21.25
CA ASN A 120 9.31 12.39 -21.74
C ASN A 120 10.50 11.80 -20.94
N PRO A 121 11.62 11.39 -21.57
CA PRO A 121 12.78 10.85 -20.87
C PRO A 121 13.35 11.73 -19.75
N ASN A 122 13.14 13.05 -19.83
CA ASN A 122 13.60 14.01 -18.82
C ASN A 122 12.62 14.21 -17.66
N GLN A 123 11.44 13.60 -17.73
CA GLN A 123 10.41 13.70 -16.71
C GLN A 123 10.67 12.67 -15.61
N SER A 124 10.68 13.11 -14.35
CA SER A 124 10.83 12.17 -13.25
C SER A 124 9.54 11.39 -13.06
N SER A 125 9.69 10.09 -12.79
CA SER A 125 8.55 9.20 -12.56
C SER A 125 8.08 9.22 -11.10
N THR A 126 8.44 10.22 -10.30
CA THR A 126 7.94 10.33 -8.92
C THR A 126 6.44 10.56 -8.89
N LEU A 127 5.76 9.98 -7.89
CA LEU A 127 4.31 10.13 -7.74
C LEU A 127 3.85 11.59 -7.72
N SER A 128 4.59 12.49 -7.07
CA SER A 128 4.24 13.91 -7.03
C SER A 128 4.26 14.59 -8.40
N GLN A 129 5.26 14.29 -9.23
CA GLN A 129 5.31 14.83 -10.60
C GLN A 129 4.20 14.25 -11.47
N LEU A 130 3.94 12.94 -11.35
CA LEU A 130 2.84 12.29 -12.05
C LEU A 130 1.48 12.86 -11.62
N ALA A 131 1.29 13.13 -10.32
CA ALA A 131 0.07 13.75 -9.81
C ALA A 131 -0.13 15.15 -10.37
N HIS A 132 0.92 15.96 -10.39
CA HIS A 132 0.88 17.32 -10.95
C HIS A 132 0.51 17.33 -12.43
N GLU A 133 1.02 16.37 -13.21
CA GLU A 133 0.79 16.33 -14.66
C GLU A 133 -0.56 15.75 -15.05
N TYR A 134 -0.92 14.60 -14.49
CA TYR A 134 -2.09 13.85 -14.95
C TYR A 134 -3.37 14.21 -14.18
N VAL A 135 -3.24 14.72 -12.95
CA VAL A 135 -4.37 15.04 -12.07
C VAL A 135 -4.17 16.37 -11.35
N PRO A 136 -3.97 17.50 -12.08
CA PRO A 136 -3.63 18.80 -11.50
C PRO A 136 -4.72 19.38 -10.57
N TRP A 137 -5.94 18.85 -10.64
CA TRP A 137 -7.05 19.21 -9.75
C TRP A 137 -6.96 18.53 -8.37
N PHE A 138 -6.09 17.52 -8.19
CA PHE A 138 -5.94 16.80 -6.93
C PHE A 138 -4.82 17.41 -6.08
N VAL A 139 -5.13 17.74 -4.82
CA VAL A 139 -4.13 18.24 -3.88
C VAL A 139 -3.36 17.07 -3.29
N HIS A 140 -2.17 16.79 -3.83
CA HIS A 140 -1.31 15.72 -3.35
C HIS A 140 -0.44 16.17 -2.16
N VAL A 141 -0.65 15.55 -1.00
CA VAL A 141 0.18 15.70 0.19
C VAL A 141 1.18 14.54 0.24
N GLN A 142 2.43 14.80 -0.10
CA GLN A 142 3.49 13.78 -0.11
C GLN A 142 3.72 13.21 1.30
N HIS A 143 4.01 11.90 1.36
CA HIS A 143 4.31 11.16 2.59
C HIS A 143 3.12 10.99 3.55
N ASP A 144 1.91 11.36 3.13
CA ASP A 144 0.68 10.93 3.77
C ASP A 144 0.13 9.71 3.01
N ALA A 145 0.03 8.55 3.68
CA ALA A 145 -0.29 7.29 2.99
C ALA A 145 -1.66 7.32 2.30
N LEU A 146 -2.64 8.04 2.86
CA LEU A 146 -3.95 8.19 2.25
C LEU A 146 -3.89 9.11 1.02
N SER A 147 -3.20 10.23 1.11
CA SER A 147 -3.02 11.13 -0.03
C SER A 147 -2.18 10.47 -1.14
N ASP A 148 -1.14 9.71 -0.80
CA ASP A 148 -0.30 8.98 -1.75
C ASP A 148 -1.10 7.88 -2.47
N SER A 149 -1.89 7.09 -1.74
CA SER A 149 -2.72 6.05 -2.35
C SER A 149 -3.83 6.62 -3.25
N ASN A 150 -4.44 7.75 -2.87
CA ASN A 150 -5.40 8.45 -3.73
C ASN A 150 -4.74 9.07 -4.96
N ALA A 151 -3.59 9.73 -4.80
CA ALA A 151 -2.83 10.27 -5.92
C ALA A 151 -2.50 9.15 -6.91
N LEU A 152 -1.99 8.02 -6.43
CA LEU A 152 -1.65 6.87 -7.27
C LEU A 152 -2.88 6.36 -8.03
N ARG A 153 -4.01 6.17 -7.35
CA ARG A 153 -5.28 5.76 -7.98
C ARG A 153 -5.66 6.73 -9.10
N HIS A 154 -5.68 8.03 -8.81
CA HIS A 154 -6.11 9.05 -9.75
C HIS A 154 -5.18 9.13 -10.96
N VAL A 155 -3.87 9.11 -10.75
CA VAL A 155 -2.88 9.11 -11.83
C VAL A 155 -3.04 7.85 -12.70
N VAL A 156 -3.10 6.66 -12.10
CA VAL A 156 -3.23 5.40 -12.87
C VAL A 156 -4.51 5.40 -13.71
N MET A 157 -5.64 5.80 -13.13
CA MET A 157 -6.92 5.81 -13.84
C MET A 157 -7.01 6.90 -14.92
N SER A 158 -6.30 8.02 -14.76
CA SER A 158 -6.36 9.14 -15.70
C SER A 158 -5.33 9.01 -16.83
N ALA A 159 -4.15 8.49 -16.53
CA ALA A 159 -3.01 8.48 -17.44
C ALA A 159 -2.84 7.16 -18.21
N VAL A 160 -3.26 6.03 -17.64
CA VAL A 160 -3.00 4.70 -18.21
C VAL A 160 -4.23 4.22 -19.01
N PRO A 161 -4.12 4.10 -20.35
CA PRO A 161 -5.19 3.51 -21.15
C PRO A 161 -5.44 2.06 -20.71
N ASN A 162 -6.71 1.70 -20.52
CA ASN A 162 -7.11 0.38 -20.02
C ASN A 162 -6.31 -0.06 -18.78
N TRP A 163 -6.25 0.82 -17.78
CA TRP A 163 -5.47 0.65 -16.55
C TRP A 163 -5.64 -0.73 -15.89
N ARG A 164 -6.83 -1.34 -15.94
CA ARG A 164 -7.08 -2.69 -15.39
C ARG A 164 -6.19 -3.73 -16.02
N LEU A 165 -6.16 -3.77 -17.35
CA LEU A 165 -5.34 -4.70 -18.10
C LEU A 165 -3.86 -4.42 -17.82
N ALA A 166 -3.45 -3.15 -17.84
CA ALA A 166 -2.06 -2.78 -17.55
C ALA A 166 -1.62 -3.22 -16.15
N CYS A 167 -2.38 -2.89 -15.09
CA CYS A 167 -2.06 -3.32 -13.72
C CYS A 167 -2.00 -4.85 -13.61
N TYR A 168 -2.90 -5.57 -14.27
CA TYR A 168 -2.87 -7.03 -14.25
C TYR A 168 -1.66 -7.60 -15.03
N SER A 169 -1.38 -7.13 -16.24
CA SER A 169 -0.26 -7.58 -17.07
C SER A 169 1.11 -7.28 -16.42
N PHE A 170 1.22 -6.17 -15.71
CA PHE A 170 2.41 -5.78 -14.94
C PHE A 170 2.33 -6.23 -13.47
N SER A 171 1.52 -7.24 -13.17
CA SER A 171 1.48 -7.85 -11.83
C SER A 171 2.16 -9.20 -11.79
N SER A 172 2.73 -9.53 -10.64
CA SER A 172 3.26 -10.86 -10.32
C SER A 172 2.42 -11.51 -9.22
N SER A 173 2.42 -12.84 -9.16
CA SER A 173 1.87 -13.55 -8.01
C SER A 173 2.68 -13.24 -6.75
N PHE A 174 2.04 -13.29 -5.58
CA PHE A 174 2.76 -13.17 -4.30
C PHE A 174 3.89 -14.20 -4.18
N GLU A 175 3.68 -15.43 -4.65
CA GLU A 175 4.70 -16.48 -4.59
C GLU A 175 5.98 -16.11 -5.36
N TYR A 176 5.82 -15.59 -6.59
CA TYR A 176 6.95 -15.14 -7.39
C TYR A 176 7.68 -13.99 -6.68
N PHE A 177 6.93 -12.96 -6.26
CA PHE A 177 7.48 -11.83 -5.53
C PHE A 177 8.24 -12.26 -4.26
N SER A 178 7.62 -13.13 -3.45
CA SER A 178 8.18 -13.63 -2.19
C SER A 178 9.53 -14.31 -2.41
N LYS A 179 9.68 -15.08 -3.48
CA LYS A 179 10.98 -15.67 -3.86
C LYS A 179 11.96 -14.59 -4.32
N SER A 180 11.54 -13.64 -5.14
CA SER A 180 12.40 -12.57 -5.68
C SER A 180 12.98 -11.65 -4.60
N VAL A 181 12.23 -11.38 -3.52
CA VAL A 181 12.67 -10.49 -2.42
C VAL A 181 13.16 -11.26 -1.19
N GLY A 182 13.24 -12.59 -1.27
CA GLY A 182 13.78 -13.46 -0.22
C GLY A 182 12.85 -13.73 0.97
N PHE A 183 11.55 -13.42 0.86
CA PHE A 183 10.56 -13.68 1.92
C PHE A 183 10.29 -15.15 2.14
N ASN A 184 10.55 -16.01 1.16
CA ASN A 184 10.52 -17.46 1.32
C ASN A 184 11.52 -17.99 2.38
N THR A 185 12.53 -17.21 2.75
CA THR A 185 13.46 -17.54 3.84
C THR A 185 13.03 -16.93 5.18
N TYR A 186 12.03 -16.05 5.17
CA TYR A 186 11.55 -15.36 6.35
C TYR A 186 10.51 -16.24 7.06
N ARG A 187 10.78 -16.59 8.32
CA ARG A 187 9.79 -17.28 9.15
C ARG A 187 8.84 -16.25 9.75
N VAL A 188 7.54 -16.48 9.60
CA VAL A 188 6.51 -15.77 10.36
C VAL A 188 6.81 -15.98 11.84
N ARG A 189 7.01 -14.88 12.57
CA ARG A 189 7.38 -14.92 13.99
C ARG A 189 6.12 -14.97 14.84
N PRO A 190 6.18 -15.53 16.07
CA PRO A 190 5.18 -15.24 17.08
C PRO A 190 5.03 -13.71 17.21
N SER A 191 3.81 -13.22 17.36
CA SER A 191 3.54 -11.78 17.52
C SER A 191 4.45 -11.19 18.60
N LEU A 192 5.12 -10.08 18.30
CA LEU A 192 5.93 -9.38 19.28
C LEU A 192 4.98 -8.71 20.29
N PRO A 193 5.15 -8.87 21.61
CA PRO A 193 4.41 -8.04 22.55
C PRO A 193 4.88 -6.59 22.38
N PHE A 194 3.95 -5.63 22.42
CA PHE A 194 4.35 -4.27 22.77
C PHE A 194 4.89 -4.30 24.19
N PRO A 195 5.97 -3.57 24.51
CA PRO A 195 6.35 -3.39 25.90
C PRO A 195 5.17 -2.80 26.65
N ASP A 196 4.84 -3.40 27.80
CA ASP A 196 3.95 -2.79 28.77
C ASP A 196 4.44 -1.35 28.99
N SER A 197 3.53 -0.39 28.84
CA SER A 197 3.88 1.02 29.02
C SER A 197 4.45 1.21 30.44
N PRO A 198 5.52 2.01 30.63
CA PRO A 198 5.94 2.40 31.98
C PRO A 198 4.85 3.17 32.72
#